data_AF-A0A0F0HCR4-F1
#
_entry.id   AF-A0A0F0HCR4-F1
#
_cell.length_a   1.000
_cell.length_b   1.000
_cell.length_c   1.000
_cell.angle_alpha   90.00
_cell.angle_beta   90.00
_cell.angle_gamma   90.00
#
_symmetry.space_group_name_H-M   'P 1'
#
loop_
_entity.id
_entity.type
_entity.pdbx_description
1 polymer ?
#
loop_
_entity_poly.entity_id
_entity_poly.type
_entity_poly.pdbx_seq_one_letter_code
_entity_poly.pdbx_strand_id
1 'polypeptide(L)'
;MSRAHAKPQRRKRVLVAGVAVAATLTVGGAIAAFAAGGNNSAGQSIACPKPVIGVAVPAQAQAEVQRELANLDKQIAEANNRLRTSAGEGGPNFVQNAILGPLKDKRVAALNRIETAIGRNAAKPEGLERFAPCGLGQAPAVPAPAATSPKPSSGTGSGTGSSASGKTIECPVPVLQNVPAKAKAEVDRELQNLNKQQAEANERLRTSAGQGGPNFVQNAILGPLTGKRASALDRIAIAIGRVGERPQGLERFATCSLK
;
A
#
# COMPACT_ATOMS: atom_id res chain seq x y z
N MET A 1 -16.06 -39.10 -54.91
CA MET A 1 -14.82 -39.52 -55.58
C MET A 1 -13.68 -38.80 -54.87
N SER A 2 -13.09 -39.35 -53.81
CA SER A 2 -12.06 -40.41 -53.78
C SER A 2 -10.63 -39.86 -53.88
N ARG A 3 -9.93 -39.91 -52.72
CA ARG A 3 -8.48 -40.12 -52.47
C ARG A 3 -7.56 -38.93 -52.82
N ALA A 4 -6.48 -38.63 -52.09
CA ALA A 4 -5.60 -39.51 -51.31
C ALA A 4 -4.89 -38.79 -50.14
N HIS A 5 -4.66 -39.57 -49.08
CA HIS A 5 -3.72 -39.33 -48.00
C HIS A 5 -2.27 -39.57 -48.45
N ALA A 6 -1.32 -38.81 -47.92
CA ALA A 6 0.08 -39.24 -47.81
C ALA A 6 0.68 -38.79 -46.47
N LYS A 7 1.26 -39.77 -45.77
CA LYS A 7 1.85 -39.74 -44.44
C LYS A 7 3.28 -40.25 -44.58
N PRO A 8 4.31 -39.63 -43.97
CA PRO A 8 5.54 -40.34 -43.69
C PRO A 8 5.53 -40.87 -42.25
N GLN A 9 5.95 -42.12 -42.12
CA GLN A 9 6.02 -42.90 -40.90
C GLN A 9 7.28 -42.61 -40.05
N ARG A 10 7.08 -42.78 -38.74
CA ARG A 10 7.91 -43.47 -37.72
C ARG A 10 9.44 -43.40 -37.86
N ARG A 11 10.09 -43.05 -36.75
CA ARG A 11 11.02 -43.99 -36.08
C ARG A 11 10.81 -43.96 -34.56
N LYS A 12 10.50 -45.15 -34.05
CA LYS A 12 10.42 -45.52 -32.63
C LYS A 12 11.82 -45.51 -32.03
N ARG A 13 11.99 -44.97 -30.83
CA ARG A 13 12.98 -45.47 -29.87
C ARG A 13 12.31 -45.58 -28.50
N VAL A 14 11.90 -46.80 -28.21
CA VAL A 14 11.55 -47.30 -26.88
C VAL A 14 12.86 -47.58 -26.18
N LEU A 15 13.05 -47.05 -24.97
CA LEU A 15 14.03 -47.52 -24.00
C LEU A 15 13.28 -47.69 -22.68
N VAL A 16 13.00 -48.95 -22.38
CA VAL A 16 12.56 -49.46 -21.07
C VAL A 16 13.77 -50.21 -20.51
N ALA A 17 14.26 -49.76 -19.36
CA ALA A 17 15.07 -50.48 -18.36
C ALA A 17 15.54 -49.43 -17.34
N GLY A 18 15.45 -49.57 -16.03
CA GLY A 18 15.00 -50.66 -15.18
C GLY A 18 14.89 -50.10 -13.75
N VAL A 19 14.08 -50.77 -12.93
CA VAL A 19 13.93 -50.51 -11.51
C VAL A 19 15.23 -50.85 -10.79
N ALA A 20 15.79 -49.91 -10.02
CA ALA A 20 16.75 -50.18 -8.97
C ALA A 20 16.25 -49.50 -7.69
N VAL A 21 15.61 -50.29 -6.82
CA VAL A 21 15.39 -49.94 -5.42
C VAL A 21 16.74 -50.10 -4.71
N ALA A 22 17.37 -49.00 -4.35
CA ALA A 22 18.51 -48.99 -3.45
C ALA A 22 18.23 -47.94 -2.36
N ALA A 23 17.90 -48.44 -1.17
CA ALA A 23 17.95 -47.67 0.06
C ALA A 23 19.43 -47.44 0.41
N THR A 24 19.89 -46.18 0.38
CA THR A 24 21.20 -45.81 0.94
C THR A 24 21.10 -44.52 1.73
N LEU A 25 21.68 -44.61 2.92
CA LEU A 25 21.72 -43.65 4.00
C LEU A 25 22.31 -42.28 3.61
N THR A 26 21.84 -41.27 4.34
CA THR A 26 22.28 -39.87 4.34
C THR A 26 23.79 -39.70 4.50
N VAL A 27 24.43 -39.06 3.52
CA VAL A 27 25.66 -38.28 3.68
C VAL A 27 25.49 -36.99 2.87
N GLY A 28 25.77 -35.84 3.51
CA GLY A 28 25.53 -34.50 2.97
C GLY A 28 26.17 -34.28 1.59
N GLY A 29 25.32 -33.89 0.63
CA GLY A 29 25.70 -33.40 -0.68
C GLY A 29 25.37 -31.92 -0.78
N ALA A 30 26.35 -31.12 -1.20
CA ALA A 30 26.26 -29.67 -1.36
C ALA A 30 24.99 -29.26 -2.12
N ILE A 31 24.18 -28.39 -1.51
CA ILE A 31 23.08 -27.71 -2.17
C ILE A 31 23.74 -26.76 -3.18
N ALA A 32 23.75 -27.14 -4.46
CA ALA A 32 24.06 -26.23 -5.53
C ALA A 32 23.01 -25.11 -5.52
N ALA A 33 23.40 -23.95 -4.99
CA ALA A 33 22.66 -22.72 -5.11
C ALA A 33 22.66 -22.32 -6.60
N PHE A 34 21.64 -22.75 -7.34
CA PHE A 34 21.32 -22.16 -8.63
C PHE A 34 20.59 -20.83 -8.37
N ALA A 35 21.36 -19.80 -8.05
CA ALA A 35 20.97 -18.44 -8.33
C ALA A 35 21.29 -18.15 -9.80
N ALA A 36 20.29 -18.29 -10.67
CA ALA A 36 20.32 -17.74 -12.02
C ALA A 36 18.90 -17.32 -12.40
N GLY A 37 18.72 -16.00 -12.48
CA GLY A 37 17.47 -15.33 -12.72
C GLY A 37 16.85 -15.68 -14.07
N GLY A 38 15.57 -16.01 -14.02
CA GLY A 38 14.67 -16.00 -15.14
C GLY A 38 13.27 -15.73 -14.59
N ASN A 39 12.88 -14.46 -14.51
CA ASN A 39 11.49 -14.06 -14.22
C ASN A 39 10.61 -14.47 -15.42
N ASN A 40 10.33 -15.76 -15.54
CA ASN A 40 9.25 -16.23 -16.38
C ASN A 40 7.93 -15.96 -15.63
N SER A 41 7.49 -14.70 -15.70
CA SER A 41 6.17 -14.25 -15.23
C SER A 41 5.01 -14.87 -16.04
N ALA A 42 5.32 -15.57 -17.13
CA ALA A 42 4.37 -16.32 -17.94
C ALA A 42 3.85 -17.54 -17.17
N GLY A 43 2.86 -17.32 -16.30
CA GLY A 43 2.21 -18.34 -15.47
C GLY A 43 2.08 -17.98 -14.00
N GLN A 44 2.70 -16.88 -13.55
CA GLN A 44 2.59 -16.42 -12.16
C GLN A 44 1.39 -15.49 -12.01
N SER A 45 0.55 -15.73 -10.99
CA SER A 45 -0.56 -14.85 -10.63
C SER A 45 -0.21 -14.01 -9.41
N ILE A 46 -0.80 -12.82 -9.32
CA ILE A 46 -0.75 -12.00 -8.11
C ILE A 46 -1.69 -12.60 -7.08
N ALA A 47 -1.14 -12.97 -5.93
CA ALA A 47 -1.87 -13.48 -4.79
C ALA A 47 -1.83 -12.46 -3.65
N CYS A 48 -3.02 -12.16 -3.13
CA CYS A 48 -3.19 -11.21 -2.03
C CYS A 48 -3.75 -11.91 -0.80
N PRO A 49 -3.27 -11.59 0.41
CA PRO A 49 -3.79 -12.20 1.61
C PRO A 49 -5.23 -11.71 1.86
N LYS A 50 -6.07 -12.62 2.36
CA LYS A 50 -7.46 -12.30 2.70
C LYS A 50 -7.48 -11.55 4.03
N PRO A 51 -8.13 -10.36 4.10
CA PRO A 51 -8.23 -9.63 5.35
C PRO A 51 -9.13 -10.38 6.33
N VAL A 52 -8.62 -10.59 7.54
CA VAL A 52 -9.42 -11.17 8.64
C VAL A 52 -9.96 -10.03 9.48
N ILE A 53 -11.27 -9.84 9.42
CA ILE A 53 -11.99 -8.84 10.22
C ILE A 53 -12.37 -9.53 11.54
N GLY A 54 -11.69 -9.17 12.63
CA GLY A 54 -11.90 -9.76 13.96
C GLY A 54 -13.11 -9.22 14.72
N VAL A 55 -13.99 -8.44 14.06
CA VAL A 55 -15.15 -7.79 14.66
C VAL A 55 -16.40 -8.05 13.83
N ALA A 56 -17.57 -8.05 14.46
CA ALA A 56 -18.83 -8.18 13.76
C ALA A 56 -19.06 -6.98 12.83
N VAL A 57 -19.34 -7.24 11.55
CA VAL A 57 -19.63 -6.19 10.56
C VAL A 57 -21.10 -5.75 10.71
N PRO A 58 -21.39 -4.49 11.05
CA PRO A 58 -22.75 -3.98 11.17
C PRO A 58 -23.52 -4.10 9.84
N ALA A 59 -24.82 -4.39 9.88
CA ALA A 59 -25.65 -4.56 8.68
C ALA A 59 -25.58 -3.34 7.73
N GLN A 60 -25.49 -2.14 8.31
CA GLN A 60 -25.38 -0.85 7.61
C GLN A 60 -24.06 -0.72 6.84
N ALA A 61 -22.99 -1.40 7.27
CA ALA A 61 -21.68 -1.35 6.63
C ALA A 61 -21.48 -2.47 5.60
N GLN A 62 -22.27 -3.54 5.62
CA GLN A 62 -22.08 -4.72 4.76
C GLN A 62 -22.06 -4.35 3.27
N ALA A 63 -22.98 -3.50 2.81
CA ALA A 63 -23.04 -3.08 1.41
C ALA A 63 -21.82 -2.23 1.00
N GLU A 64 -21.27 -1.41 1.90
CA GLU A 64 -20.07 -0.61 1.65
C GLU A 64 -18.82 -1.50 1.62
N VAL A 65 -18.69 -2.40 2.59
CA VAL A 65 -17.59 -3.38 2.65
C VAL A 65 -17.60 -4.27 1.40
N GLN A 66 -18.76 -4.79 0.99
CA GLN A 66 -18.88 -5.64 -0.20
C GLN A 66 -18.48 -4.90 -1.49
N ARG A 67 -18.84 -3.62 -1.63
CA ARG A 67 -18.41 -2.81 -2.78
C ARG A 67 -16.89 -2.58 -2.79
N GLU A 68 -16.30 -2.27 -1.64
CA GLU A 68 -14.85 -2.10 -1.54
C GLU A 68 -14.10 -3.42 -1.86
N LEU A 69 -14.59 -4.55 -1.37
CA LEU A 69 -14.04 -5.88 -1.70
C LEU A 69 -14.16 -6.18 -3.20
N ALA A 70 -15.32 -5.94 -3.81
CA ALA A 70 -15.50 -6.12 -5.25
C ALA A 70 -14.58 -5.19 -6.09
N ASN A 71 -14.32 -3.97 -5.62
CA ASN A 71 -13.37 -3.06 -6.25
C ASN A 71 -11.93 -3.57 -6.13
N LEU A 72 -11.57 -4.20 -5.00
CA LEU A 72 -10.26 -4.84 -4.84
C LEU A 72 -10.09 -6.02 -5.80
N ASP A 73 -11.10 -6.86 -5.97
CA ASP A 73 -11.06 -7.99 -6.90
C ASP A 73 -10.83 -7.52 -8.35
N LYS A 74 -11.51 -6.44 -8.76
CA LYS A 74 -11.29 -5.82 -10.08
C LYS A 74 -9.86 -5.33 -10.24
N GLN A 75 -9.29 -4.68 -9.23
CA GLN A 75 -7.91 -4.18 -9.27
C GLN A 75 -6.88 -5.30 -9.33
N ILE A 76 -7.15 -6.43 -8.65
CA ILE A 76 -6.30 -7.63 -8.73
C ILE A 76 -6.39 -8.24 -10.13
N ALA A 77 -7.58 -8.30 -10.74
CA ALA A 77 -7.75 -8.79 -12.10
C ALA A 77 -7.01 -7.90 -13.12
N GLU A 78 -7.11 -6.58 -12.99
CA GLU A 78 -6.38 -5.61 -13.82
C GLU A 78 -4.86 -5.78 -13.65
N ALA A 79 -4.37 -5.94 -12.42
CA ALA A 79 -2.96 -6.15 -12.14
C ALA A 79 -2.44 -7.49 -12.71
N ASN A 80 -3.23 -8.56 -12.63
CA ASN A 80 -2.93 -9.84 -13.27
C ASN A 80 -2.90 -9.74 -14.79
N ASN A 81 -3.84 -8.97 -15.38
CA ASN A 81 -3.82 -8.71 -16.81
C ASN A 81 -2.55 -7.96 -17.22
N ARG A 82 -2.17 -6.90 -16.48
CA ARG A 82 -0.92 -6.15 -16.71
C ARG A 82 0.32 -7.04 -16.55
N LEU A 83 0.34 -7.93 -15.57
CA LEU A 83 1.43 -8.89 -15.37
C LEU A 83 1.60 -9.81 -16.58
N ARG A 84 0.49 -10.27 -17.17
CA ARG A 84 0.49 -11.13 -18.37
C ARG A 84 0.89 -10.37 -19.63
N THR A 85 0.40 -9.14 -19.82
CA THR A 85 0.67 -8.35 -21.03
C THR A 85 2.06 -7.72 -21.04
N SER A 86 2.67 -7.51 -19.87
CA SER A 86 4.00 -6.92 -19.73
C SER A 86 5.08 -7.98 -19.41
N ALA A 87 4.80 -9.27 -19.68
CA ALA A 87 5.77 -10.34 -19.46
C ALA A 87 6.96 -10.19 -20.42
N GLY A 88 8.15 -9.94 -19.85
CA GLY A 88 9.38 -9.69 -20.62
C GLY A 88 9.68 -8.21 -20.88
N GLU A 89 8.79 -7.30 -20.49
CA GLU A 89 9.00 -5.85 -20.59
C GLU A 89 9.27 -5.23 -19.20
N GLY A 90 10.29 -4.39 -19.13
CA GLY A 90 10.72 -3.74 -17.90
C GLY A 90 11.66 -4.63 -17.08
N GLY A 91 12.79 -4.05 -16.67
CA GLY A 91 13.87 -4.76 -15.97
C GLY A 91 13.46 -5.43 -14.64
N PRO A 92 14.42 -5.97 -13.87
CA PRO A 92 14.18 -6.89 -12.75
C PRO A 92 13.14 -6.42 -11.71
N ASN A 93 12.96 -5.11 -11.54
CA ASN A 93 12.08 -4.50 -10.54
C ASN A 93 10.72 -4.00 -11.08
N PHE A 94 10.43 -4.19 -12.37
CA PHE A 94 9.22 -3.64 -12.99
C PHE A 94 7.94 -4.13 -12.30
N VAL A 95 7.83 -5.43 -12.03
CA VAL A 95 6.64 -6.01 -11.40
C VAL A 95 6.45 -5.47 -9.98
N GLN A 96 7.54 -5.32 -9.22
CA GLN A 96 7.51 -4.77 -7.87
C GLN A 96 7.03 -3.31 -7.86
N ASN A 97 7.57 -2.48 -8.77
CA ASN A 97 7.35 -1.04 -8.75
C ASN A 97 6.09 -0.60 -9.49
N ALA A 98 5.79 -1.21 -10.64
CA ALA A 98 4.71 -0.77 -11.53
C ALA A 98 3.40 -1.54 -11.34
N ILE A 99 3.45 -2.73 -10.73
CA ILE A 99 2.28 -3.60 -10.54
C ILE A 99 1.98 -3.76 -9.04
N LEU A 100 2.91 -4.30 -8.26
CA LEU A 100 2.68 -4.58 -6.83
C LEU A 100 2.62 -3.32 -5.97
N GLY A 101 3.45 -2.31 -6.24
CA GLY A 101 3.44 -1.03 -5.53
C GLY A 101 2.07 -0.33 -5.59
N PRO A 102 1.56 0.03 -6.78
CA PRO A 102 0.24 0.65 -6.92
C PRO A 102 -0.90 -0.22 -6.39
N LEU A 103 -0.80 -1.55 -6.52
CA LEU A 103 -1.80 -2.47 -5.99
C LEU A 103 -1.83 -2.47 -4.46
N LYS A 104 -0.66 -2.44 -3.81
CA LYS A 104 -0.54 -2.31 -2.35
C LYS A 104 -1.20 -1.02 -1.88
N ASP A 105 -0.91 0.11 -2.50
CA ASP A 105 -1.46 1.41 -2.07
C ASP A 105 -2.98 1.46 -2.20
N LYS A 106 -3.52 0.94 -3.32
CA LYS A 106 -4.98 0.83 -3.52
C LYS A 106 -5.62 -0.10 -2.47
N ARG A 107 -4.97 -1.22 -2.12
CA ARG A 107 -5.42 -2.12 -1.05
C ARG A 107 -5.40 -1.48 0.32
N VAL A 108 -4.32 -0.76 0.68
CA VAL A 108 -4.24 0.01 1.92
C VAL A 108 -5.42 0.98 2.02
N ALA A 109 -5.71 1.71 0.93
CA ALA A 109 -6.80 2.68 0.90
C ALA A 109 -8.18 2.02 1.08
N ALA A 110 -8.45 0.91 0.39
CA ALA A 110 -9.72 0.19 0.53
C ALA A 110 -9.89 -0.42 1.93
N LEU A 111 -8.83 -1.02 2.49
CA LEU A 111 -8.85 -1.59 3.84
C LEU A 111 -9.13 -0.50 4.88
N ASN A 112 -8.51 0.67 4.75
CA ASN A 112 -8.83 1.84 5.59
C ASN A 112 -10.29 2.31 5.47
N ARG A 113 -10.88 2.27 4.28
CA ARG A 113 -12.31 2.58 4.09
C ARG A 113 -13.20 1.55 4.76
N ILE A 114 -12.85 0.26 4.69
CA ILE A 114 -13.55 -0.82 5.39
C ILE A 114 -13.49 -0.60 6.91
N GLU A 115 -12.31 -0.32 7.47
CA GLU A 115 -12.18 -0.01 8.90
C GLU A 115 -13.06 1.18 9.30
N THR A 116 -13.05 2.25 8.49
CA THR A 116 -13.85 3.45 8.75
C THR A 116 -15.35 3.16 8.67
N ALA A 117 -15.80 2.41 7.65
CA ALA A 117 -17.20 2.04 7.48
C ALA A 117 -17.74 1.23 8.67
N ILE A 118 -16.93 0.31 9.19
CA ILE A 118 -17.24 -0.44 10.41
C ILE A 118 -17.22 0.48 11.63
N GLY A 119 -16.18 1.32 11.75
CA GLY A 119 -15.98 2.26 12.86
C GLY A 119 -17.06 3.32 13.04
N ARG A 120 -17.92 3.55 12.03
CA ARG A 120 -19.08 4.45 12.14
C ARG A 120 -20.20 3.86 12.99
N ASN A 121 -20.30 2.53 13.10
CA ASN A 121 -21.44 1.84 13.71
C ASN A 121 -21.02 0.74 14.71
N ALA A 122 -19.73 0.48 14.86
CA ALA A 122 -19.14 -0.48 15.78
C ALA A 122 -17.71 -0.07 16.17
N ALA A 123 -17.08 -0.84 17.06
CA ALA A 123 -15.66 -0.68 17.36
C ALA A 123 -14.84 -0.80 16.08
N LYS A 124 -14.02 0.23 15.78
CA LYS A 124 -13.18 0.27 14.59
C LYS A 124 -12.16 -0.88 14.66
N PRO A 125 -12.12 -1.81 13.68
CA PRO A 125 -11.05 -2.78 13.60
C PRO A 125 -9.76 -2.07 13.17
N GLU A 126 -8.64 -2.39 13.81
CA GLU A 126 -7.34 -1.82 13.48
C GLU A 126 -6.41 -2.83 12.80
N GLY A 127 -5.49 -2.29 12.01
CA GLY A 127 -4.37 -3.02 11.43
C GLY A 127 -4.74 -3.86 10.22
N LEU A 128 -5.88 -3.61 9.55
CA LEU A 128 -6.22 -4.33 8.33
C LEU A 128 -5.19 -4.08 7.22
N GLU A 129 -4.45 -2.97 7.26
CA GLU A 129 -3.43 -2.62 6.27
C GLU A 129 -2.30 -3.64 6.16
N ARG A 130 -2.08 -4.47 7.18
CA ARG A 130 -1.13 -5.59 7.14
C ARG A 130 -1.48 -6.62 6.06
N PHE A 131 -2.74 -6.68 5.64
CA PHE A 131 -3.20 -7.53 4.54
C PHE A 131 -3.12 -6.84 3.17
N ALA A 132 -2.65 -5.60 3.10
CA ALA A 132 -2.52 -4.89 1.83
C ALA A 132 -1.44 -5.44 0.88
N PRO A 133 -0.26 -5.89 1.34
CA PRO A 133 0.79 -6.38 0.45
C PRO A 133 0.34 -7.63 -0.32
N CYS A 134 0.50 -7.62 -1.64
CA CYS A 134 0.33 -8.80 -2.48
C CYS A 134 1.68 -9.29 -2.99
N GLY A 135 1.75 -10.56 -3.36
CA GLY A 135 2.96 -11.19 -3.88
C GLY A 135 2.73 -11.88 -5.21
N LEU A 136 3.82 -12.22 -5.90
CA LEU A 136 3.80 -13.02 -7.12
C LEU A 136 3.83 -14.50 -6.77
N GLY A 137 2.91 -15.27 -7.34
CA GLY A 137 2.76 -16.71 -7.10
C GLY A 137 2.14 -17.06 -5.74
N GLN A 138 2.52 -16.35 -4.67
CA GLN A 138 2.03 -16.57 -3.32
C GLN A 138 1.77 -15.24 -2.61
N ALA A 139 0.70 -15.20 -1.80
CA ALA A 139 0.47 -14.09 -0.90
C ALA A 139 1.60 -14.05 0.15
N PRO A 140 2.19 -12.87 0.42
CA PRO A 140 3.20 -12.73 1.45
C PRO A 140 2.61 -13.10 2.81
N ALA A 141 3.45 -13.65 3.68
CA ALA A 141 3.06 -13.93 5.06
C ALA A 141 2.56 -12.62 5.69
N VAL A 142 1.37 -12.69 6.29
CA VAL A 142 0.84 -11.57 7.05
C VAL A 142 1.59 -11.57 8.39
N PRO A 143 2.40 -10.54 8.69
CA PRO A 143 3.05 -10.48 9.99
C PRO A 143 1.98 -10.47 11.07
N ALA A 144 2.23 -11.21 12.16
CA ALA A 144 1.37 -11.19 13.33
C ALA A 144 1.17 -9.73 13.76
N PRO A 145 -0.04 -9.35 14.24
CA PRO A 145 -0.20 -8.04 14.84
C PRO A 145 0.87 -7.91 15.92
N ALA A 146 1.73 -6.90 15.82
CA ALA A 146 2.49 -6.48 16.97
C ALA A 146 1.45 -6.25 18.07
N ALA A 147 1.64 -6.86 19.24
CA ALA A 147 0.73 -6.68 20.37
C ALA A 147 0.68 -5.18 20.68
N THR A 148 -0.32 -4.49 20.13
CA THR A 148 -0.63 -3.13 20.48
C THR A 148 -1.30 -3.21 21.84
N SER A 149 -0.51 -2.99 22.89
CA SER A 149 -1.03 -2.45 24.14
C SER A 149 -2.00 -1.31 23.81
N PRO A 150 -3.11 -1.17 24.56
CA PRO A 150 -4.14 -0.19 24.24
C PRO A 150 -3.51 1.20 24.08
N LYS A 151 -3.71 1.80 22.91
CA LYS A 151 -3.35 3.19 22.65
C LYS A 151 -4.10 4.05 23.68
N PRO A 152 -3.41 4.73 24.61
CA PRO A 152 -4.09 5.69 25.46
C PRO A 152 -4.44 6.90 24.58
N SER A 153 -5.73 7.23 24.57
CA SER A 153 -6.17 8.58 24.25
C SER A 153 -5.69 9.53 25.36
N SER A 154 -5.37 10.74 24.92
CA SER A 154 -5.16 11.99 25.68
C SER A 154 -3.78 12.26 26.29
N GLY A 155 -3.33 13.49 26.08
CA GLY A 155 -2.47 14.21 27.03
C GLY A 155 -1.05 14.52 26.55
N THR A 156 -0.86 15.73 26.03
CA THR A 156 0.32 16.60 26.12
C THR A 156 1.55 16.06 26.88
N GLY A 157 2.71 16.04 26.23
CA GLY A 157 4.00 15.92 26.90
C GLY A 157 5.18 15.75 25.94
N SER A 158 5.95 16.82 25.74
CA SER A 158 7.25 16.83 25.08
C SER A 158 8.19 15.74 25.59
N GLY A 159 8.95 15.09 24.69
CA GLY A 159 9.91 14.06 25.09
C GLY A 159 10.70 13.44 23.94
N THR A 160 11.70 14.21 23.50
CA THR A 160 12.99 13.84 22.89
C THR A 160 13.31 12.36 22.65
N GLY A 161 13.56 12.01 21.38
CA GLY A 161 14.15 10.73 20.95
C GLY A 161 14.94 10.90 19.64
N SER A 162 16.18 11.38 19.77
CA SER A 162 17.27 11.40 18.77
C SER A 162 17.62 9.99 18.28
N SER A 163 18.17 9.71 17.09
CA SER A 163 18.53 10.52 15.92
C SER A 163 18.93 9.57 14.77
N ALA A 164 18.63 9.96 13.54
CA ALA A 164 19.57 9.87 12.43
C ALA A 164 19.29 11.06 11.49
N SER A 165 20.15 12.07 11.60
CA SER A 165 20.17 13.35 10.86
C SER A 165 19.13 14.41 11.26
N GLY A 166 18.98 14.69 12.57
CA GLY A 166 18.67 16.00 13.22
C GLY A 166 17.71 17.04 12.62
N LYS A 167 17.05 16.77 11.50
CA LYS A 167 16.25 17.70 10.71
C LYS A 167 14.84 17.15 10.62
N THR A 168 13.84 17.94 11.00
CA THR A 168 12.43 17.56 10.99
C THR A 168 11.62 18.59 10.21
N ILE A 169 10.64 18.13 9.45
CA ILE A 169 9.69 18.99 8.75
C ILE A 169 8.57 19.33 9.72
N GLU A 170 8.46 20.61 10.03
CA GLU A 170 7.42 21.15 10.86
C GLU A 170 6.48 22.03 10.04
N CYS A 171 5.19 21.74 10.17
CA CYS A 171 4.16 22.46 9.45
C CYS A 171 3.26 23.20 10.47
N PRO A 172 3.01 24.50 10.26
CA PRO A 172 2.18 25.28 11.17
C PRO A 172 0.73 24.79 11.14
N VAL A 173 0.10 24.68 12.31
CA VAL A 173 -1.30 24.23 12.44
C VAL A 173 -2.21 25.45 12.53
N PRO A 174 -3.26 25.56 11.69
CA PRO A 174 -4.22 26.65 11.82
C PRO A 174 -5.10 26.45 13.05
N VAL A 175 -5.25 27.50 13.86
CA VAL A 175 -6.26 27.55 14.91
C VAL A 175 -7.59 27.94 14.27
N LEU A 176 -8.49 26.97 14.13
CA LEU A 176 -9.84 27.19 13.62
C LEU A 176 -10.79 27.48 14.78
N GLN A 177 -11.10 28.76 15.01
CA GLN A 177 -12.10 29.13 16.01
C GLN A 177 -13.50 28.83 15.45
N ASN A 178 -14.34 28.15 16.23
CA ASN A 178 -15.75 27.86 15.93
C ASN A 178 -16.01 26.98 14.69
N VAL A 179 -15.38 25.80 14.59
CA VAL A 179 -15.75 24.81 13.56
C VAL A 179 -17.20 24.34 13.77
N PRO A 180 -18.12 24.57 12.82
CA PRO A 180 -19.52 24.14 12.94
C PRO A 180 -19.62 22.63 13.09
N ALA A 181 -20.53 22.14 13.94
CA ALA A 181 -20.65 20.70 14.23
C ALA A 181 -20.84 19.84 12.97
N LYS A 182 -21.55 20.37 11.97
CA LYS A 182 -21.76 19.70 10.67
C LYS A 182 -20.49 19.58 9.81
N ALA A 183 -19.49 20.45 10.01
CA ALA A 183 -18.22 20.40 9.29
C ALA A 183 -17.10 19.66 10.06
N LYS A 184 -17.24 19.47 11.38
CA LYS A 184 -16.19 18.86 12.23
C LYS A 184 -15.63 17.56 11.67
N ALA A 185 -16.50 16.61 11.32
CA ALA A 185 -16.06 15.31 10.80
C ALA A 185 -15.26 15.40 9.49
N GLU A 186 -15.60 16.37 8.63
CA GLU A 186 -14.85 16.62 7.39
C GLU A 186 -13.52 17.32 7.67
N VAL A 187 -13.52 18.33 8.54
CA VAL A 187 -12.31 19.03 8.98
C VAL A 187 -11.33 18.08 9.66
N ASP A 188 -11.78 17.22 10.57
CA ASP A 188 -10.96 16.24 11.28
C ASP A 188 -10.33 15.23 10.31
N ARG A 189 -11.09 14.79 9.28
CA ARG A 189 -10.58 13.90 8.23
C ARG A 189 -9.46 14.57 7.43
N GLU A 190 -9.64 15.83 7.04
CA GLU A 190 -8.60 16.56 6.32
C GLU A 190 -7.37 16.83 7.22
N LEU A 191 -7.55 17.13 8.50
CA LEU A 191 -6.43 17.25 9.45
C LEU A 191 -5.66 15.94 9.62
N GLN A 192 -6.34 14.79 9.65
CA GLN A 192 -5.69 13.48 9.66
C GLN A 192 -4.90 13.22 8.37
N ASN A 193 -5.44 13.59 7.21
CA ASN A 193 -4.74 13.50 5.94
C ASN A 193 -3.46 14.37 5.95
N LEU A 194 -3.54 15.58 6.50
CA LEU A 194 -2.40 16.47 6.64
C LEU A 194 -1.30 15.90 7.54
N ASN A 195 -1.68 15.31 8.68
CA ASN A 195 -0.73 14.66 9.59
C ASN A 195 -0.02 13.47 8.92
N LYS A 196 -0.76 12.67 8.14
CA LYS A 196 -0.18 11.55 7.38
C LYS A 196 0.82 12.03 6.33
N GLN A 197 0.50 13.10 5.61
CA GLN A 197 1.40 13.70 4.62
C GLN A 197 2.69 14.23 5.26
N GLN A 198 2.60 14.81 6.46
CA GLN A 198 3.78 15.27 7.20
C GLN A 198 4.64 14.09 7.69
N ALA A 199 4.03 12.98 8.12
CA ALA A 199 4.76 11.79 8.52
C ALA A 199 5.52 11.15 7.34
N GLU A 200 4.86 11.04 6.18
CA GLU A 200 5.49 10.55 4.95
C GLU A 200 6.63 11.46 4.48
N ALA A 201 6.47 12.79 4.56
CA ALA A 201 7.51 13.75 4.21
C ALA A 201 8.72 13.67 5.15
N ASN A 202 8.48 13.51 6.46
CA ASN A 202 9.53 13.28 7.44
C ASN A 202 10.27 11.96 7.20
N GLU A 203 9.55 10.91 6.80
CA GLU A 203 10.19 9.65 6.44
C GLU A 203 11.05 9.79 5.19
N ARG A 204 10.51 10.43 4.14
CA ARG A 204 11.28 10.75 2.93
C ARG A 204 12.51 11.59 3.22
N LEU A 205 12.44 12.54 4.16
CA LEU A 205 13.57 13.33 4.58
C LEU A 205 14.67 12.47 5.22
N ARG A 206 14.29 11.51 6.09
CA ARG A 206 15.23 10.57 6.71
C ARG A 206 15.86 9.64 5.68
N THR A 207 15.07 9.02 4.81
CA THR A 207 15.55 8.05 3.82
C THR A 207 16.37 8.69 2.70
N SER A 208 16.17 9.99 2.45
CA SER A 208 16.89 10.75 1.42
C SER A 208 18.03 11.59 2.01
N ALA A 209 18.38 11.41 3.29
CA ALA A 209 19.48 12.12 3.92
C ALA A 209 20.81 11.81 3.20
N GLY A 210 21.42 12.83 2.61
CA GLY A 210 22.67 12.69 1.83
C GLY A 210 22.47 12.41 0.33
N GLN A 211 21.23 12.32 -0.16
CA GLN A 211 20.92 12.19 -1.59
C GLN A 211 20.28 13.47 -2.12
N GLY A 212 20.86 14.03 -3.18
CA GLY A 212 20.38 15.25 -3.84
C GLY A 212 21.09 16.53 -3.37
N GLY A 213 21.26 17.47 -4.30
CA GLY A 213 21.95 18.74 -4.06
C GLY A 213 21.24 19.66 -3.04
N PRO A 214 21.79 20.86 -2.77
CA PRO A 214 21.36 21.74 -1.67
C PRO A 214 19.87 22.12 -1.69
N ASN A 215 19.21 22.06 -2.85
CA ASN A 215 17.78 22.40 -3.02
C ASN A 215 16.84 21.18 -3.08
N PHE A 216 17.34 19.95 -2.91
CA PHE A 216 16.52 18.75 -3.07
C PHE A 216 15.35 18.70 -2.08
N VAL A 217 15.60 18.98 -0.80
CA VAL A 217 14.56 19.00 0.23
C VAL A 217 13.49 20.06 -0.07
N GLN A 218 13.91 21.24 -0.53
CA GLN A 218 13.00 22.33 -0.88
C GLN A 218 12.10 21.95 -2.07
N ASN A 219 12.68 21.39 -3.13
CA ASN A 219 11.98 21.15 -4.38
C ASN A 219 11.20 19.83 -4.41
N ALA A 220 11.77 18.76 -3.86
CA ALA A 220 11.21 17.40 -3.95
C ALA A 220 10.35 17.01 -2.76
N ILE A 221 10.52 17.67 -1.61
CA ILE A 221 9.79 17.35 -0.37
C ILE A 221 8.86 18.50 0.00
N LEU A 222 9.40 19.70 0.23
CA LEU A 222 8.61 20.84 0.71
C LEU A 222 7.69 21.44 -0.36
N GLY A 223 8.11 21.48 -1.63
CA GLY A 223 7.29 21.94 -2.75
C GLY A 223 5.98 21.14 -2.90
N PRO A 224 6.04 19.81 -3.11
CA PRO A 224 4.85 18.96 -3.18
C PRO A 224 4.02 18.98 -1.91
N LEU A 225 4.66 19.07 -0.73
CA LEU A 225 3.96 19.15 0.55
C LEU A 225 3.15 20.44 0.66
N THR A 226 3.69 21.57 0.20
CA THR A 226 3.01 22.88 0.20
C THR A 226 1.74 22.83 -0.66
N GLY A 227 1.82 22.29 -1.88
CA GLY A 227 0.65 22.18 -2.76
C GLY A 227 -0.44 21.25 -2.21
N LYS A 228 -0.04 20.12 -1.63
CA LYS A 228 -0.98 19.17 -0.98
C LYS A 228 -1.65 19.79 0.24
N ARG A 229 -0.89 20.51 1.08
CA ARG A 229 -1.45 21.23 2.24
C ARG A 229 -2.39 22.34 1.83
N ALA A 230 -2.02 23.16 0.85
CA ALA A 230 -2.89 24.23 0.32
C ALA A 230 -4.22 23.65 -0.16
N SER A 231 -4.18 22.53 -0.89
CA SER A 231 -5.39 21.84 -1.38
C SER A 231 -6.28 21.31 -0.25
N ALA A 232 -5.69 20.79 0.83
CA ALA A 232 -6.44 20.30 1.98
C ALA A 232 -7.02 21.45 2.82
N LEU A 233 -6.26 22.53 3.01
CA LEU A 233 -6.68 23.74 3.71
C LEU A 233 -7.81 24.46 2.97
N ASP A 234 -7.78 24.48 1.64
CA ASP A 234 -8.88 24.99 0.83
C ASP A 234 -10.15 24.13 0.99
N ARG A 235 -10.03 22.79 0.99
CA ARG A 235 -11.18 21.90 1.28
C ARG A 235 -11.78 22.14 2.65
N ILE A 236 -10.96 22.38 3.67
CA ILE A 236 -11.40 22.75 5.02
C ILE A 236 -12.17 24.08 4.97
N ALA A 237 -11.63 25.09 4.29
CA ALA A 237 -12.29 26.38 4.13
C ALA A 237 -13.64 26.26 3.39
N ILE A 238 -13.72 25.43 2.34
CA ILE A 238 -14.96 25.14 1.62
C ILE A 238 -15.96 24.43 2.55
N ALA A 239 -15.53 23.40 3.27
CA ALA A 239 -16.38 22.62 4.16
C ALA A 239 -17.01 23.50 5.25
N ILE A 240 -16.23 24.40 5.85
CA ILE A 240 -16.74 25.36 6.83
C ILE A 240 -17.65 26.39 6.17
N GLY A 241 -17.26 26.94 5.01
CA GLY A 241 -18.04 27.92 4.27
C GLY A 241 -19.42 27.44 3.79
N ARG A 242 -19.63 26.13 3.66
CA ARG A 242 -20.95 25.55 3.33
C ARG A 242 -21.97 25.64 4.47
N VAL A 243 -21.50 25.78 5.71
CA VAL A 243 -22.34 25.69 6.92
C VAL A 243 -22.18 26.89 7.86
N GLY A 244 -21.29 27.83 7.52
CA GLY A 244 -21.00 29.03 8.30
C GLY A 244 -20.05 29.96 7.54
N GLU A 245 -19.42 30.89 8.26
CA GLU A 245 -18.49 31.85 7.66
C GLU A 245 -17.19 31.16 7.23
N ARG A 246 -16.79 31.35 5.96
CA ARG A 246 -15.58 30.74 5.41
C ARG A 246 -14.33 31.40 6.03
N PRO A 247 -13.44 30.63 6.67
CA PRO A 247 -12.18 31.15 7.17
C PRO A 247 -11.28 31.59 6.01
N GLN A 248 -10.67 32.78 6.17
CA GLN A 248 -9.75 33.37 5.18
C GLN A 248 -8.30 33.22 5.65
N GLY A 249 -7.38 33.16 4.69
CA GLY A 249 -5.93 33.13 4.98
C GLY A 249 -5.43 31.82 5.58
N LEU A 250 -6.06 30.70 5.25
CA LEU A 250 -5.60 29.37 5.65
C LEU A 250 -4.35 28.93 4.87
N GLU A 251 -4.14 29.52 3.70
CA GLU A 251 -3.08 29.25 2.75
C GLU A 251 -1.69 29.54 3.34
N ARG A 252 -1.61 30.48 4.29
CA ARG A 252 -0.38 30.78 5.04
C ARG A 252 0.11 29.61 5.90
N PHE A 253 -0.75 28.63 6.18
CA PHE A 253 -0.41 27.43 6.94
C PHE A 253 0.00 26.24 6.04
N ALA A 254 0.05 26.46 4.73
CA ALA A 254 0.45 25.44 3.76
C ALA A 254 1.97 25.26 3.71
N THR A 255 2.74 26.29 4.02
CA THR A 255 4.21 26.26 3.98
C THR A 255 4.76 25.56 5.21
N CYS A 256 5.51 24.47 5.00
CA CYS A 256 6.26 23.78 6.05
C CYS A 256 7.73 24.20 6.01
N SER A 257 8.39 24.19 7.16
CA SER A 257 9.81 24.51 7.30
C SER A 257 10.60 23.30 7.81
N LEU A 258 11.87 23.26 7.43
CA LEU A 258 12.83 22.33 7.99
C LEU A 258 13.42 22.93 9.27
N LYS A 259 13.39 22.17 10.36
CA LYS A 259 14.00 22.50 11.66
C LYS A 259 15.14 21.56 11.95
#